data_AF-A0A2E8ED77-F1
#
_entry.id   AF-A0A2E8ED77-F1
#
_cell.length_a   1.000
_cell.length_b   1.000
_cell.length_c   1.000
_cell.angle_alpha   90.00
_cell.angle_beta   90.00
_cell.angle_gamma   90.00
#
_symmetry.space_group_name_H-M   'P 1'
#
loop_
_entity.id
_entity.type
_entity.pdbx_description
1 polymer ?
#
loop_
_entity_poly.entity_id
_entity_poly.type
_entity_poly.pdbx_seq_one_letter_code
_entity_poly.pdbx_strand_id
1 'polypeptide(L)'
;MLLVSGTCKITRTYYLAPVQMRRLEIYGMPKQVFDTEEFLALAEDAISCIIKKNDGQTKLKLRTNRYLYTIVMDSAEAKTVLGKIQCPTEEI
;
A
#
# COMPACT_ATOMS: atom_id res chain seq x y z
N MET A 1 -4.07 -24.81 -55.67
CA MET A 1 -4.97 -25.80 -55.02
C MET A 1 -4.39 -26.03 -53.62
N LEU A 2 -4.90 -25.58 -52.48
CA LEU A 2 -6.12 -24.90 -52.02
C LEU A 2 -5.70 -24.04 -50.80
N LEU A 3 -6.01 -22.74 -50.79
CA LEU A 3 -6.91 -22.02 -49.86
C LEU A 3 -6.38 -21.66 -48.45
N VAL A 4 -6.04 -20.37 -48.31
CA VAL A 4 -6.34 -19.39 -47.23
C VAL A 4 -6.78 -19.86 -45.84
N SER A 5 -6.09 -19.37 -44.81
CA SER A 5 -6.63 -18.80 -43.56
C SER A 5 -5.47 -18.33 -42.67
N GLY A 6 -5.43 -17.15 -42.05
CA GLY A 6 -6.39 -16.06 -41.96
C GLY A 6 -5.67 -14.80 -41.48
N THR A 7 -6.24 -13.66 -41.84
CA THR A 7 -5.85 -12.34 -41.38
C THR A 7 -6.31 -12.12 -39.95
N CYS A 8 -5.45 -11.60 -39.06
CA CYS A 8 -5.91 -10.69 -38.03
C CYS A 8 -4.80 -9.72 -37.63
N LYS A 9 -4.77 -8.57 -38.30
CA LYS A 9 -4.12 -7.38 -37.77
C LYS A 9 -4.98 -6.88 -36.62
N ILE A 10 -4.50 -6.98 -35.38
CA ILE A 10 -4.96 -6.10 -34.30
C ILE A 10 -3.71 -5.52 -33.64
N THR A 11 -3.30 -4.37 -34.17
CA THR A 11 -2.59 -3.35 -33.41
C THR A 11 -3.47 -2.93 -32.24
N ARG A 12 -3.06 -3.28 -31.02
CA ARG A 12 -3.51 -2.56 -29.84
C ARG A 12 -2.32 -2.35 -28.91
N THR A 13 -1.56 -1.34 -29.29
CA THR A 13 -0.84 -0.46 -28.39
C THR A 13 -1.78 -0.02 -27.25
N TYR A 14 -1.57 -0.61 -26.09
CA TYR A 14 -1.84 0.06 -24.82
C TYR A 14 -0.44 0.43 -24.30
N TYR A 15 0.05 1.62 -24.64
CA TYR A 15 0.20 2.69 -23.63
C TYR A 15 0.80 2.13 -22.33
N LEU A 16 2.13 2.17 -22.22
CA LEU A 16 2.82 3.22 -21.46
C LEU A 16 2.61 3.10 -19.94
N ALA A 17 3.47 2.34 -19.29
CA ALA A 17 4.43 2.87 -18.35
C ALA A 17 5.33 1.73 -17.84
N PRO A 18 6.67 1.85 -17.89
CA PRO A 18 7.48 1.20 -16.87
C PRO A 18 7.15 1.94 -15.58
N VAL A 19 6.11 1.51 -14.86
CA VAL A 19 5.91 1.95 -13.48
C VAL A 19 7.11 1.39 -12.75
N GLN A 20 8.12 2.24 -12.61
CA GLN A 20 9.43 1.99 -12.03
C GLN A 20 9.24 1.04 -10.87
N MET A 21 9.53 -0.24 -11.12
CA MET A 21 9.34 -1.31 -10.18
C MET A 21 10.35 -1.03 -9.08
N ARG A 22 9.97 -0.26 -8.05
CA ARG A 22 10.66 -0.24 -6.76
C ARG A 22 10.35 -1.58 -6.10
N ARG A 23 11.00 -2.59 -6.68
CA ARG A 23 11.30 -3.90 -6.14
C ARG A 23 12.11 -3.66 -4.87
N LEU A 24 11.47 -3.20 -3.81
CA LEU A 24 11.93 -3.52 -2.47
C LEU A 24 11.29 -4.86 -2.12
N GLU A 25 11.78 -5.88 -2.81
CA GLU A 25 11.78 -7.29 -2.38
C GLU A 25 12.65 -7.43 -1.12
N ILE A 26 12.33 -6.64 -0.09
CA ILE A 26 12.55 -6.98 1.31
C ILE A 26 11.16 -7.26 1.91
N TYR A 27 10.37 -8.00 1.13
CA TYR A 27 9.02 -8.46 1.44
C TYR A 27 9.14 -9.80 2.17
N GLY A 28 9.80 -9.81 3.33
CA GLY A 28 10.01 -11.04 4.10
C GLY A 28 8.88 -11.36 5.07
N MET A 29 8.39 -10.34 5.79
CA MET A 29 7.20 -10.44 6.62
C MET A 29 6.75 -9.03 7.01
N PRO A 30 5.48 -8.64 6.78
CA PRO A 30 4.92 -7.46 7.42
C PRO A 30 4.96 -7.66 8.95
N LYS A 31 5.23 -6.58 9.68
CA LYS A 31 5.27 -6.61 11.14
C LYS A 31 3.98 -6.02 11.68
N GLN A 32 3.35 -6.72 12.61
CA GLN A 32 2.23 -6.17 13.35
C GLN A 32 2.75 -5.48 14.61
N VAL A 33 2.32 -4.24 14.82
CA VAL A 33 2.61 -3.45 16.03
C VAL A 33 1.30 -3.36 16.80
N PHE A 34 1.36 -3.56 18.11
CA PHE A 34 0.21 -3.47 19.00
C PHE A 34 0.25 -2.21 19.86
N ASP A 35 1.44 -1.68 20.10
CA ASP A 35 1.62 -0.47 20.89
C ASP A 35 1.51 0.79 20.02
N THR A 36 0.78 1.77 20.55
CA THR A 36 0.58 3.06 19.89
C THR A 36 1.82 3.94 19.96
N GLU A 37 2.64 3.84 21.00
CA GLU A 37 3.85 4.66 21.13
C GLU A 37 4.92 4.22 20.13
N GLU A 38 5.18 2.90 20.03
CA GLU A 38 6.03 2.33 18.99
C GLU A 38 5.54 2.71 17.59
N PHE A 39 4.22 2.71 17.36
CA PHE A 39 3.65 3.10 16.08
C PHE A 39 3.91 4.58 15.73
N LEU A 40 3.84 5.48 16.70
CA LEU A 40 4.13 6.91 16.49
C LEU A 40 5.60 7.14 16.19
N ALA A 41 6.51 6.46 16.89
CA ALA A 41 7.94 6.53 16.62
C ALA A 41 8.26 6.03 15.19
N LEU A 42 7.61 4.96 14.74
CA LEU A 42 7.76 4.45 13.37
C LEU A 42 7.13 5.36 12.31
N ALA A 43 6.15 6.18 12.69
CA ALA A 43 5.48 7.11 11.79
C ALA A 43 6.36 8.31 11.43
N GLU A 44 7.35 8.66 12.26
CA GLU A 44 8.33 9.73 11.95
C GLU A 44 9.17 9.38 10.71
N ASP A 45 9.58 8.12 10.58
CA ASP A 45 10.37 7.60 9.45
C ASP A 45 9.51 7.06 8.30
N ALA A 46 8.18 7.21 8.37
CA ALA A 46 7.26 6.64 7.40
C ALA A 46 7.21 7.45 6.11
N ILE A 47 7.26 6.75 4.97
CA ILE A 47 7.14 7.34 3.64
C ILE A 47 5.68 7.60 3.31
N SER A 48 4.80 6.66 3.67
CA SER A 48 3.37 6.78 3.45
C SER A 48 2.59 5.97 4.48
N CYS A 49 1.35 6.40 4.69
CA CYS A 49 0.41 5.75 5.59
C CYS A 49 -0.85 5.39 4.84
N ILE A 50 -1.16 4.10 4.77
CA ILE A 50 -2.35 3.58 4.09
C ILE A 50 -3.39 3.22 5.15
N ILE A 51 -4.56 3.83 5.05
CA ILE A 51 -5.69 3.58 5.94
C ILE A 51 -6.63 2.62 5.25
N LYS A 52 -6.79 1.41 5.81
CA LYS A 52 -7.82 0.47 5.36
C LYS A 52 -8.93 0.37 6.38
N LYS A 53 -10.11 0.88 6.03
CA LYS A 53 -11.32 0.75 6.84
C LYS A 53 -11.99 -0.60 6.51
N ASN A 54 -12.23 -1.42 7.53
CA ASN A 54 -13.08 -2.61 7.48
C ASN A 54 -14.35 -2.37 8.31
N ASP A 55 -15.32 -3.29 8.24
CA ASP A 55 -16.58 -3.23 8.98
C ASP A 55 -16.40 -3.44 10.49
N GLY A 56 -15.85 -2.41 11.17
CA GLY A 56 -15.66 -2.35 12.62
C GLY A 56 -14.23 -1.98 13.04
N GLN A 57 -13.23 -2.28 12.23
CA GLN A 57 -11.82 -2.03 12.55
C GLN A 57 -11.11 -1.28 11.44
N THR A 58 -10.14 -0.45 11.82
CA THR A 58 -9.27 0.28 10.88
C THR A 58 -7.86 -0.27 10.98
N LYS A 59 -7.30 -0.69 9.84
CA LYS A 59 -5.91 -1.10 9.72
C LYS A 59 -5.11 0.09 9.23
N LEU A 60 -4.23 0.62 10.06
CA LEU A 60 -3.26 1.62 9.65
C LEU A 60 -1.99 0.88 9.23
N LYS A 61 -1.59 1.07 7.98
CA LYS A 61 -0.40 0.43 7.40
C LYS A 61 0.64 1.50 7.11
N LEU A 62 1.75 1.48 7.83
CA LEU A 62 2.89 2.37 7.59
C LEU A 62 3.85 1.72 6.62
N ARG A 63 4.19 2.42 5.55
CA ARG A 63 5.30 2.05 4.67
C ARG A 63 6.55 2.80 5.09
N THR A 64 7.49 2.07 5.66
CA THR A 64 8.86 2.56 5.88
C THR A 64 9.77 2.09 4.75
N ASN A 65 11.00 2.58 4.72
CA ASN A 65 12.02 2.14 3.76
C ASN A 65 12.24 0.62 3.75
N ARG A 66 12.01 -0.06 4.88
CA ARG A 66 12.32 -1.49 5.05
C ARG A 66 11.09 -2.37 5.21
N TYR A 67 10.15 -2.00 6.08
CA TYR A 67 9.02 -2.86 6.45
C TYR A 67 7.67 -2.18 6.21
N LEU A 68 6.63 -3.02 6.11
CA LEU A 68 5.24 -2.61 6.25
C LEU A 68 4.83 -2.90 7.69
N TYR A 69 4.53 -1.86 8.46
CA TYR A 69 4.00 -2.01 9.81
C TYR A 69 2.49 -1.88 9.76
N THR A 70 1.77 -2.75 10.48
CA THR A 70 0.31 -2.68 10.58
C THR A 70 -0.10 -2.61 12.04
N ILE A 71 -0.96 -1.68 12.37
CA ILE A 71 -1.70 -1.65 13.63
C ILE A 71 -3.20 -1.76 13.33
N VAL A 72 -3.91 -2.52 14.14
CA VAL A 72 -5.36 -2.68 14.04
C VAL A 72 -5.97 -1.94 15.22
N MET A 73 -6.82 -0.96 14.94
CA MET A 73 -7.44 -0.11 15.95
C MET A 73 -8.92 0.11 15.63
N ASP A 74 -9.66 0.59 16.61
CA ASP A 74 -11.01 1.08 16.38
C ASP A 74 -11.00 2.40 15.58
N SER A 75 -12.09 2.65 14.86
CA SER A 75 -12.25 3.85 14.02
C SER A 75 -12.13 5.16 14.83
N ALA A 76 -12.52 5.15 16.10
CA ALA A 76 -12.38 6.30 16.98
C ALA A 76 -10.91 6.62 17.31
N GLU A 77 -10.16 5.62 17.76
CA GLU A 77 -8.75 5.78 18.13
C GLU A 77 -7.88 6.09 16.92
N ALA A 78 -8.18 5.47 15.77
CA ALA A 78 -7.45 5.72 14.53
C ALA A 78 -7.46 7.19 14.15
N LYS A 79 -8.58 7.91 14.31
CA LYS A 79 -8.66 9.35 14.02
C LYS A 79 -7.74 10.18 14.92
N THR A 80 -7.66 9.83 16.20
CA THR A 80 -6.77 10.51 17.16
C THR A 80 -5.31 10.28 16.82
N VAL A 81 -4.95 9.05 16.43
CA VAL A 81 -3.58 8.70 16.03
C VAL A 81 -3.21 9.37 14.71
N LEU A 82 -4.13 9.40 13.74
CA LEU A 82 -3.92 10.07 12.45
C LEU A 82 -3.64 11.57 12.60
N GLY A 83 -4.28 12.24 13.56
CA GLY A 83 -4.02 13.66 13.83
C GLY A 83 -2.61 13.96 14.34
N LYS A 84 -1.88 12.95 14.85
CA LYS A 84 -0.50 13.10 15.35
C LYS A 84 0.56 12.78 14.27
N ILE A 85 0.16 12.16 13.18
CA ILE A 85 1.08 11.67 12.16
C ILE A 85 1.31 12.75 11.09
N GLN A 86 2.57 12.94 10.68
CA GLN A 86 2.97 13.95 9.68
C GLN A 86 3.16 13.37 8.26
N CYS A 87 3.01 12.06 8.08
CA CYS A 87 3.19 11.39 6.78
C CYS A 87 2.05 11.72 5.79
N PRO A 88 2.29 11.54 4.47
CA PRO A 88 1.20 11.54 3.50
C PRO A 88 0.29 10.31 3.69
N THR A 89 -1.00 10.57 3.86
CA THR A 89 -2.04 9.55 4.07
C THR A 89 -2.84 9.24 2.81
N GLU A 90 -3.06 7.95 2.55
CA GLU A 90 -3.90 7.41 1.48
C GLU A 90 -5.02 6.55 2.07
N GLU A 91 -6.28 6.81 1.72
CA GLU A 91 -7.43 5.99 2.11
C GLU A 91 -7.81 5.02 0.97
N ILE A 92 -7.99 3.71 1.28
CA ILE A 92 -8.34 2.64 0.32
C ILE A 92 -9.54 1.82 0.80
#